data_AF-A0A7S2CIK3-F1
#
_entry.id   AF-A0A7S2CIK3-F1
#
_cell.length_a   1.000
_cell.length_b   1.000
_cell.length_c   1.000
_cell.angle_alpha   90.00
_cell.angle_beta   90.00
_cell.angle_gamma   90.00
#
_symmetry.space_group_name_H-M   'P 1'
#
loop_
_entity.id
_entity.type
_entity.pdbx_description
1 polymer ?
#
loop_
_entity_poly.entity_id
_entity_poly.type
_entity_poly.pdbx_seq_one_letter_code
_entity_poly.pdbx_strand_id
1 'polypeptide(L)'
;QNLVGDFEETLLPKDYAAPVPKDVPANLPRLNGRAVVEVTLVKGEGQRKFAADDKVFDEVKLKIVADGYSAPISAGNFIDLVDRGFYTGMKIQRADGFIIQTGDPGTKGHGFRPSPDAKLREIPLEVGIIGRKQALYSETLDEARMVGAQVRIPFQADGVVSMARAEFDNDSASSQWFMIIFESDMTPAGKNLLDGRYGAIGYTVDGALFLRQVGEGDIIKDAKVVSGIEKLNKGA
;
A
#
# COMPACT_ATOMS: atom_id res chain seq x y z
N GLN A 1 12.43 16.76 -2.64
CA GLN A 1 11.12 17.36 -2.29
C GLN A 1 10.65 16.90 -0.89
N ASN A 2 11.55 16.65 0.08
CA ASN A 2 11.19 15.95 1.33
C ASN A 2 10.88 16.87 2.53
N LEU A 3 11.08 18.18 2.42
CA LEU A 3 11.08 19.08 3.57
C LEU A 3 9.70 19.34 4.21
N VAL A 4 8.61 19.23 3.45
CA VAL A 4 7.27 19.57 3.96
C VAL A 4 6.66 18.41 4.76
N GLY A 5 6.75 17.18 4.27
CA GLY A 5 6.19 16.00 4.94
C GLY A 5 6.90 15.65 6.25
N ASP A 6 8.23 15.84 6.31
CA ASP A 6 9.02 15.65 7.52
C ASP A 6 8.72 16.76 8.55
N PHE A 7 8.54 18.00 8.09
CA PHE A 7 8.17 19.11 8.97
C PHE A 7 6.77 18.95 9.57
N GLU A 8 5.78 18.55 8.79
CA GLU A 8 4.44 18.25 9.31
C GLU A 8 4.45 17.13 10.35
N GLU A 9 5.31 16.11 10.18
CA GLU A 9 5.49 15.06 11.18
C GLU A 9 6.07 15.61 12.49
N THR A 10 6.97 16.60 12.44
CA THR A 10 7.49 17.24 13.67
C THR A 10 6.46 18.09 14.42
N LEU A 11 5.37 18.50 13.75
CA LEU A 11 4.27 19.24 14.38
C LEU A 11 3.28 18.32 15.11
N LEU A 12 3.33 17.01 14.84
CA LEU A 12 2.50 16.04 15.53
C LEU A 12 3.11 15.67 16.88
N PRO A 13 2.28 15.46 17.93
CA PRO A 13 2.75 14.86 19.17
C PRO A 13 3.45 13.52 18.89
N LYS A 14 4.53 13.22 19.60
CA LYS A 14 5.31 11.98 19.41
C LYS A 14 4.46 10.70 19.52
N ASP A 15 3.40 10.75 20.33
CA ASP A 15 2.50 9.62 20.57
C ASP A 15 1.17 9.74 19.79
N TYR A 16 1.13 10.59 18.76
CA TYR A 16 -0.08 10.76 17.96
C TYR A 16 -0.38 9.48 17.15
N ALA A 17 -1.59 8.96 17.35
CA ALA A 17 -2.18 7.90 16.55
C ALA A 17 -3.45 8.40 15.88
N ALA A 18 -3.64 8.05 14.60
CA ALA A 18 -4.88 8.34 13.90
C ALA A 18 -6.06 7.63 14.60
N PRO A 19 -7.19 8.31 14.87
CA PRO A 19 -8.30 7.70 15.60
C PRO A 19 -8.95 6.57 14.78
N VAL A 20 -9.01 5.38 15.35
CA VAL A 20 -9.68 4.20 14.79
C VAL A 20 -11.05 4.00 15.47
N PRO A 21 -12.14 3.75 14.73
CA PRO A 21 -13.45 3.41 15.29
C PRO A 21 -13.42 2.18 16.21
N LYS A 22 -14.37 2.08 17.14
CA LYS A 22 -14.40 1.01 18.16
C LYS A 22 -14.82 -0.36 17.61
N ASP A 23 -15.56 -0.35 16.52
CA ASP A 23 -16.05 -1.50 15.76
C ASP A 23 -14.97 -2.14 14.88
N VAL A 24 -13.88 -1.42 14.59
CA VAL A 24 -12.69 -2.03 13.97
C VAL A 24 -11.99 -2.93 15.00
N PRO A 25 -11.74 -4.22 14.68
CA PRO A 25 -11.15 -5.16 15.63
C PRO A 25 -9.80 -4.66 16.22
N ALA A 26 -9.65 -4.81 17.54
CA ALA A 26 -8.47 -4.34 18.27
C ALA A 26 -7.20 -5.17 18.02
N ASN A 27 -7.37 -6.41 17.56
CA ASN A 27 -6.30 -7.36 17.25
C ASN A 27 -5.70 -7.17 15.84
N LEU A 28 -6.22 -6.25 15.04
CA LEU A 28 -5.62 -5.90 13.75
C LEU A 28 -4.35 -5.05 13.97
N PRO A 29 -3.28 -5.29 13.19
CA PRO A 29 -2.09 -4.46 13.24
C PRO A 29 -2.41 -3.00 12.88
N ARG A 30 -1.76 -2.07 13.58
CA ARG A 30 -1.95 -0.61 13.45
C ARG A 30 -0.61 0.08 13.32
N LEU A 31 -0.45 0.93 12.32
CA LEU A 31 0.73 1.77 12.18
C LEU A 31 0.45 3.18 12.76
N ASN A 32 1.11 3.52 13.87
CA ASN A 32 0.98 4.82 14.52
C ASN A 32 2.04 5.80 14.00
N GLY A 33 1.98 6.09 12.70
CA GLY A 33 2.87 7.02 12.01
C GLY A 33 3.33 6.47 10.67
N ARG A 34 4.58 6.72 10.29
CA ARG A 34 5.15 6.27 9.02
C ARG A 34 6.22 5.21 9.19
N ALA A 35 6.23 4.24 8.28
CA ALA A 35 7.29 3.26 8.13
C ALA A 35 7.79 3.25 6.68
N VAL A 36 9.04 2.84 6.48
CA VAL A 36 9.64 2.71 5.15
C VAL A 36 9.95 1.24 4.89
N VAL A 37 9.53 0.76 3.74
CA VAL A 37 9.78 -0.59 3.24
C VAL A 37 10.69 -0.51 2.03
N GLU A 38 11.74 -1.32 2.02
CA GLU A 38 12.53 -1.60 0.83
C GLU A 38 12.07 -2.93 0.21
N VAL A 39 11.59 -2.88 -1.03
CA VAL A 39 11.18 -4.05 -1.82
C VAL A 39 12.22 -4.29 -2.91
N THR A 40 12.86 -5.46 -2.90
CA THR A 40 13.80 -5.87 -3.94
C THR A 40 13.06 -6.74 -4.96
N LEU A 41 13.05 -6.29 -6.22
CA LEU A 41 12.44 -6.98 -7.35
C LEU A 41 13.51 -7.60 -8.24
N VAL A 42 13.22 -8.81 -8.73
CA VAL A 42 14.00 -9.48 -9.78
C VAL A 42 13.07 -9.92 -10.90
N LYS A 43 13.67 -10.10 -12.07
CA LYS A 43 12.94 -10.55 -13.25
C LYS A 43 12.49 -12.00 -13.17
N GLY A 44 11.31 -12.26 -13.72
CA GLY A 44 10.84 -13.62 -13.98
C GLY A 44 11.76 -14.35 -14.96
N GLU A 45 11.73 -15.69 -14.95
CA GLU A 45 12.54 -16.50 -15.86
C GLU A 45 12.25 -16.14 -17.33
N GLY A 46 13.31 -15.96 -18.12
CA GLY A 46 13.21 -15.60 -19.54
C GLY A 46 12.85 -14.13 -19.83
N GLN A 47 12.63 -13.30 -18.80
CA GLN A 47 12.33 -11.88 -18.99
C GLN A 47 13.60 -11.02 -19.16
N ARG A 48 13.45 -9.89 -19.83
CA ARG A 48 14.53 -8.90 -19.99
C ARG A 48 14.84 -8.27 -18.65
N LYS A 49 16.13 -8.13 -18.33
CA LYS A 49 16.63 -7.41 -17.15
C LYS A 49 16.13 -5.96 -17.12
N PHE A 50 16.09 -5.39 -15.93
CA PHE A 50 15.79 -3.96 -15.77
C PHE A 50 16.92 -3.13 -16.39
N ALA A 51 16.60 -1.95 -16.94
CA ALA A 51 17.57 -1.06 -17.55
C ALA A 51 17.27 0.42 -17.25
N ALA A 52 18.30 1.21 -17.00
CA ALA A 52 18.21 2.66 -16.87
C ALA A 52 19.57 3.30 -17.21
N ASP A 53 19.56 4.40 -17.95
CA ASP A 53 20.76 5.16 -18.36
C ASP A 53 21.91 4.25 -18.85
N ASP A 54 21.61 3.41 -19.86
CA ASP A 54 22.51 2.43 -20.47
C ASP A 54 23.07 1.34 -19.54
N LYS A 55 22.61 1.28 -18.28
CA LYS A 55 22.96 0.23 -17.31
C LYS A 55 21.86 -0.81 -17.25
N VAL A 56 22.27 -2.05 -17.01
CA VAL A 56 21.38 -3.20 -16.84
C VAL A 56 21.49 -3.69 -15.39
N PHE A 57 20.35 -3.99 -14.78
CA PHE A 57 20.22 -4.37 -13.38
C PHE A 57 19.56 -5.75 -13.28
N ASP A 58 20.21 -6.66 -12.54
CA ASP A 58 19.65 -7.97 -12.20
C ASP A 58 18.54 -7.88 -11.15
N GLU A 59 18.67 -6.90 -10.25
CA GLU A 59 17.70 -6.58 -9.23
C GLU A 59 17.55 -5.06 -9.12
N VAL A 60 16.34 -4.63 -8.78
CA VAL A 60 16.01 -3.22 -8.51
C VAL A 60 15.34 -3.11 -7.17
N LYS A 61 15.46 -1.94 -6.54
CA LYS A 61 14.89 -1.66 -5.23
C LYS A 61 13.88 -0.54 -5.31
N LEU A 62 12.73 -0.76 -4.73
CA LEU A 62 11.71 0.26 -4.50
C LEU A 62 11.72 0.62 -3.02
N LYS A 63 11.75 1.91 -2.69
CA LYS A 63 11.48 2.36 -1.32
C LYS A 63 10.08 2.92 -1.25
N ILE A 64 9.26 2.35 -0.36
CA ILE A 64 7.86 2.69 -0.17
C ILE A 64 7.70 3.27 1.22
N VAL A 65 7.10 4.45 1.33
CA VAL A 65 6.62 5.00 2.60
C VAL A 65 5.19 4.52 2.80
N ALA A 66 4.92 3.82 3.90
CA ALA A 66 3.57 3.53 4.37
C ALA A 66 3.14 4.59 5.41
N ASP A 67 1.97 5.18 5.22
CA ASP A 67 1.43 6.30 5.99
C ASP A 67 0.24 5.90 6.86
N GLY A 68 0.55 5.46 8.07
CA GLY A 68 -0.44 5.11 9.09
C GLY A 68 -1.22 6.30 9.64
N TYR A 69 -0.81 7.54 9.35
CA TYR A 69 -1.67 8.69 9.65
C TYR A 69 -2.92 8.71 8.78
N SER A 70 -2.80 8.32 7.51
CA SER A 70 -3.90 8.30 6.54
C SER A 70 -4.69 6.99 6.56
N ALA A 71 -4.03 5.86 6.76
CA ALA A 71 -4.64 4.52 6.76
C ALA A 71 -3.98 3.61 7.82
N PRO A 72 -4.25 3.81 9.13
CA PRO A 72 -3.53 3.12 10.20
C PRO A 72 -3.65 1.59 10.18
N ILE A 73 -4.81 1.03 9.82
CA ILE A 73 -5.03 -0.43 9.80
C ILE A 73 -4.42 -1.06 8.56
N SER A 74 -4.59 -0.43 7.40
CA SER A 74 -4.15 -0.92 6.11
C SER A 74 -2.63 -0.83 5.98
N ALA A 75 -2.06 0.31 6.38
CA ALA A 75 -0.61 0.45 6.49
C ALA A 75 -0.04 -0.49 7.56
N GLY A 76 -0.71 -0.60 8.73
CA GLY A 76 -0.32 -1.53 9.79
C GLY A 76 -0.26 -2.98 9.33
N ASN A 77 -1.29 -3.43 8.62
CA ASN A 77 -1.35 -4.77 8.04
C ASN A 77 -0.23 -4.98 7.00
N PHE A 78 -0.02 -4.04 6.08
CA PHE A 78 1.07 -4.13 5.10
C PHE A 78 2.44 -4.27 5.78
N ILE A 79 2.73 -3.43 6.78
CA ILE A 79 4.01 -3.46 7.51
C ILE A 79 4.15 -4.76 8.33
N ASP A 80 3.10 -5.25 8.99
CA ASP A 80 3.14 -6.54 9.70
C ASP A 80 3.44 -7.71 8.74
N LEU A 81 2.87 -7.71 7.53
CA LEU A 81 3.14 -8.75 6.53
C LEU A 81 4.56 -8.67 5.97
N VAL A 82 5.09 -7.48 5.73
CA VAL A 82 6.50 -7.28 5.36
C VAL A 82 7.42 -7.80 6.47
N ASP A 83 7.17 -7.44 7.74
CA ASP A 83 7.98 -7.84 8.88
C ASP A 83 7.99 -9.37 9.09
N ARG A 84 6.88 -10.04 8.75
CA ARG A 84 6.78 -11.52 8.75
C ARG A 84 7.50 -12.18 7.58
N GLY A 85 8.03 -11.43 6.62
CA GLY A 85 8.61 -11.94 5.38
C GLY A 85 7.57 -12.57 4.45
N PHE A 86 6.29 -12.20 4.59
CA PHE A 86 5.19 -12.84 3.85
C PHE A 86 5.35 -12.69 2.33
N TYR A 87 5.83 -11.54 1.87
CA TYR A 87 5.94 -11.22 0.44
C TYR A 87 7.18 -11.82 -0.23
N THR A 88 8.13 -12.37 0.53
CA THR A 88 9.39 -12.90 -0.02
C THR A 88 9.12 -14.10 -0.92
N GLY A 89 9.63 -14.02 -2.15
CA GLY A 89 9.44 -15.02 -3.21
C GLY A 89 8.10 -14.94 -3.92
N MET A 90 7.22 -13.98 -3.58
CA MET A 90 5.94 -13.83 -4.28
C MET A 90 6.13 -13.25 -5.67
N LYS A 91 5.29 -13.69 -6.60
CA LYS A 91 5.26 -13.16 -7.97
C LYS A 91 4.41 -11.90 -8.04
N ILE A 92 4.67 -11.07 -9.05
CA ILE A 92 3.74 -10.07 -9.54
C ILE A 92 2.64 -10.81 -10.31
N GLN A 93 1.39 -10.74 -9.83
CA GLN A 93 0.25 -11.44 -10.44
C GLN A 93 -0.36 -10.65 -11.61
N ARG A 94 -0.20 -9.33 -11.63
CA ARG A 94 -0.74 -8.47 -12.69
C ARG A 94 0.17 -7.27 -12.91
N ALA A 95 0.49 -6.98 -14.16
CA ALA A 95 1.19 -5.78 -14.58
C ALA A 95 0.61 -5.32 -15.93
N ASP A 96 -0.52 -4.61 -15.90
CA ASP A 96 -1.31 -4.28 -17.10
C ASP A 96 -1.13 -2.81 -17.55
N GLY A 97 0.11 -2.31 -17.44
CA GLY A 97 0.50 -0.96 -17.84
C GLY A 97 0.18 0.13 -16.82
N PHE A 98 -0.93 0.00 -16.09
CA PHE A 98 -1.36 0.99 -15.11
C PHE A 98 -1.35 0.47 -13.68
N ILE A 99 -1.52 -0.84 -13.48
CA ILE A 99 -1.55 -1.45 -12.16
C ILE A 99 -0.48 -2.53 -12.10
N ILE A 100 0.34 -2.48 -11.05
CA ILE A 100 1.22 -3.58 -10.64
C ILE A 100 0.63 -4.15 -9.36
N GLN A 101 0.10 -5.37 -9.40
CA GLN A 101 -0.52 -6.02 -8.25
C GLN A 101 0.27 -7.25 -7.83
N THR A 102 0.47 -7.38 -6.52
CA THR A 102 1.16 -8.50 -5.91
C THR A 102 0.50 -8.95 -4.59
N GLY A 103 1.07 -9.94 -3.91
CA GLY A 103 0.68 -10.34 -2.56
C GLY A 103 -0.36 -11.46 -2.47
N ASP A 104 -0.67 -12.14 -3.58
CA ASP A 104 -1.58 -13.30 -3.58
C ASP A 104 -0.81 -14.59 -3.21
N PRO A 105 -1.16 -15.28 -2.11
CA PRO A 105 -0.54 -16.56 -1.74
C PRO A 105 -1.03 -17.75 -2.61
N GLY A 106 -1.92 -17.52 -3.58
CA GLY A 106 -2.31 -18.46 -4.61
C GLY A 106 -3.14 -19.63 -4.07
N THR A 107 -2.70 -20.86 -4.34
CA THR A 107 -3.45 -22.07 -3.94
C THR A 107 -3.54 -22.28 -2.42
N LYS A 108 -2.79 -21.50 -1.63
CA LYS A 108 -2.88 -21.46 -0.16
C LYS A 108 -4.03 -20.56 0.33
N GLY A 109 -4.83 -19.99 -0.59
CA GLY A 109 -6.01 -19.17 -0.35
C GLY A 109 -5.85 -17.73 -0.85
N HIS A 110 -6.90 -16.91 -0.75
CA HIS A 110 -6.93 -15.54 -1.29
C HIS A 110 -6.47 -14.44 -0.31
N GLY A 111 -5.53 -14.75 0.59
CA GLY A 111 -4.97 -13.74 1.49
C GLY A 111 -4.24 -14.32 2.70
N PHE A 112 -3.95 -13.46 3.69
CA PHE A 112 -3.14 -13.84 4.85
C PHE A 112 -3.97 -14.56 5.93
N ARG A 113 -3.43 -15.68 6.42
CA ARG A 113 -3.92 -16.36 7.64
C ARG A 113 -2.81 -16.40 8.69
N PRO A 114 -3.06 -15.98 9.94
CA PRO A 114 -2.06 -16.03 11.01
C PRO A 114 -1.52 -17.44 11.31
N SER A 115 -2.33 -18.47 11.11
CA SER A 115 -1.96 -19.89 11.20
C SER A 115 -2.78 -20.70 10.18
N PRO A 116 -2.40 -21.95 9.87
CA PRO A 116 -3.13 -22.79 8.90
C PRO A 116 -4.63 -22.92 9.20
N ASP A 117 -4.99 -22.98 10.49
CA ASP A 117 -6.37 -23.15 10.96
C ASP A 117 -7.06 -21.80 11.30
N ALA A 118 -6.34 -20.69 11.23
CA ALA A 118 -6.91 -19.38 11.50
C ALA A 118 -7.83 -18.92 10.37
N LYS A 119 -8.81 -18.09 10.74
CA LYS A 119 -9.60 -17.35 9.75
C LYS A 119 -8.71 -16.44 8.92
N LEU A 120 -9.15 -16.16 7.70
CA LEU A 120 -8.56 -15.13 6.85
C LEU A 120 -8.53 -13.80 7.64
N ARG A 121 -7.40 -13.12 7.63
CA ARG A 121 -7.32 -11.75 8.15
C ARG A 121 -7.85 -10.82 7.07
N GLU A 122 -8.98 -10.20 7.36
CA GLU A 122 -9.61 -9.17 6.56
C GLU A 122 -9.47 -7.83 7.28
N ILE A 123 -9.31 -6.76 6.51
CA ILE A 123 -9.18 -5.39 7.01
C ILE A 123 -10.17 -4.47 6.29
N PRO A 124 -10.73 -3.48 7.01
CA PRO A 124 -11.67 -2.55 6.41
C PRO A 124 -10.99 -1.61 5.41
N LEU A 125 -11.76 -1.14 4.42
CA LEU A 125 -11.35 -0.01 3.58
C LEU A 125 -11.09 1.22 4.47
N GLU A 126 -9.95 1.88 4.27
CA GLU A 126 -9.62 3.15 4.92
C GLU A 126 -9.40 4.26 3.88
N VAL A 127 -10.27 5.25 3.84
CA VAL A 127 -10.09 6.43 2.98
C VAL A 127 -9.71 7.63 3.85
N GLY A 128 -8.43 7.99 3.83
CA GLY A 128 -7.92 9.19 4.52
C GLY A 128 -8.35 10.47 3.81
N ILE A 129 -9.05 11.37 4.51
CA ILE A 129 -9.61 12.63 3.95
C ILE A 129 -8.87 13.83 4.54
N ILE A 130 -8.59 14.84 3.70
CA ILE A 130 -8.00 16.11 4.12
C ILE A 130 -8.93 16.83 5.12
N GLY A 131 -8.35 17.39 6.19
CA GLY A 131 -9.11 18.14 7.20
C GLY A 131 -9.87 17.30 8.23
N ARG A 132 -9.92 15.97 8.09
CA ARG A 132 -10.43 15.05 9.12
C ARG A 132 -9.27 14.41 9.84
N LYS A 133 -9.40 14.08 11.14
CA LYS A 133 -8.37 13.30 11.88
C LYS A 133 -8.49 11.80 11.63
N GLN A 134 -9.72 11.31 11.58
CA GLN A 134 -10.09 9.92 11.34
C GLN A 134 -10.39 9.69 9.85
N ALA A 135 -9.95 8.55 9.31
CA ALA A 135 -10.30 8.08 7.97
C ALA A 135 -11.78 7.67 7.89
N LEU A 136 -12.34 7.59 6.69
CA LEU A 136 -13.58 6.86 6.46
C LEU A 136 -13.27 5.36 6.49
N TYR A 137 -14.11 4.57 7.17
CA TYR A 137 -13.93 3.12 7.32
C TYR A 137 -15.07 2.37 6.65
N SER A 138 -14.76 1.25 5.97
CA SER A 138 -15.74 0.32 5.39
C SER A 138 -16.69 0.93 4.35
N GLU A 139 -16.39 2.13 3.87
CA GLU A 139 -17.23 2.90 2.97
C GLU A 139 -16.37 3.75 2.03
N THR A 140 -16.81 3.92 0.79
CA THR A 140 -16.22 4.81 -0.21
C THR A 140 -16.73 6.24 -0.07
N LEU A 141 -16.05 7.23 -0.66
CA LEU A 141 -16.56 8.61 -0.66
C LEU A 141 -17.92 8.75 -1.36
N ASP A 142 -18.16 7.94 -2.40
CA ASP A 142 -19.41 7.90 -3.16
C ASP A 142 -20.57 7.40 -2.28
N GLU A 143 -20.36 6.29 -1.56
CA GLU A 143 -21.35 5.71 -0.63
C GLU A 143 -21.65 6.66 0.54
N ALA A 144 -20.61 7.28 1.10
CA ALA A 144 -20.71 8.27 2.17
C ALA A 144 -21.28 9.62 1.70
N ARG A 145 -21.54 9.79 0.39
CA ARG A 145 -22.04 11.02 -0.25
C ARG A 145 -21.16 12.25 0.02
N MET A 146 -19.85 12.05 0.15
CA MET A 146 -18.88 13.10 0.45
C MET A 146 -18.41 13.81 -0.82
N VAL A 147 -19.33 14.52 -1.49
CA VAL A 147 -19.05 15.23 -2.75
C VAL A 147 -17.99 16.32 -2.53
N GLY A 148 -16.94 16.30 -3.37
CA GLY A 148 -15.86 17.28 -3.33
C GLY A 148 -14.82 17.06 -2.22
N ALA A 149 -14.96 16.00 -1.42
CA ALA A 149 -13.93 15.62 -0.46
C ALA A 149 -12.64 15.21 -1.19
N GLN A 150 -11.50 15.64 -0.66
CA GLN A 150 -10.18 15.29 -1.18
C GLN A 150 -9.51 14.28 -0.27
N VAL A 151 -8.94 13.23 -0.86
CA VAL A 151 -8.13 12.24 -0.15
C VAL A 151 -6.76 12.81 0.21
N ARG A 152 -6.17 12.34 1.31
CA ARG A 152 -4.84 12.79 1.76
C ARG A 152 -3.71 12.32 0.85
N ILE A 153 -3.84 11.11 0.31
CA ILE A 153 -2.89 10.54 -0.65
C ILE A 153 -3.68 10.25 -1.93
N PRO A 154 -3.63 11.15 -2.92
CA PRO A 154 -4.31 10.94 -4.18
C PRO A 154 -3.54 9.98 -5.09
N PHE A 155 -4.25 9.19 -5.89
CA PHE A 155 -3.68 8.31 -6.93
C PHE A 155 -3.24 9.11 -8.17
N GLN A 156 -2.32 10.07 -7.98
CA GLN A 156 -1.89 11.04 -9.00
C GLN A 156 -0.38 10.96 -9.32
N ALA A 157 0.30 9.94 -8.81
CA ALA A 157 1.73 9.76 -9.02
C ALA A 157 2.09 8.28 -9.18
N ASP A 158 3.15 8.01 -9.92
CA ASP A 158 3.75 6.68 -10.04
C ASP A 158 4.09 6.12 -8.66
N GLY A 159 3.69 4.87 -8.41
CA GLY A 159 4.05 4.14 -7.20
C GLY A 159 3.23 4.52 -5.97
N VAL A 160 2.07 5.18 -6.10
CA VAL A 160 1.07 5.23 -5.02
C VAL A 160 0.58 3.81 -4.74
N VAL A 161 0.53 3.43 -3.46
CA VAL A 161 0.29 2.06 -2.99
C VAL A 161 -1.07 1.98 -2.31
N SER A 162 -1.81 0.89 -2.56
CA SER A 162 -3.06 0.57 -1.88
C SER A 162 -3.21 -0.92 -1.66
N MET A 163 -4.00 -1.30 -0.66
CA MET A 163 -4.45 -2.69 -0.51
C MET A 163 -5.47 -3.00 -1.61
N ALA A 164 -5.35 -4.19 -2.19
CA ALA A 164 -6.35 -4.72 -3.11
C ALA A 164 -7.50 -5.36 -2.31
N ARG A 165 -8.72 -5.25 -2.85
CA ARG A 165 -9.95 -5.79 -2.26
C ARG A 165 -10.87 -6.30 -3.37
N ALA A 166 -11.87 -7.10 -3.01
CA ALA A 166 -12.95 -7.43 -3.91
C ALA A 166 -13.79 -6.18 -4.22
N GLU A 167 -14.27 -6.08 -5.46
CA GLU A 167 -14.92 -4.88 -6.00
C GLU A 167 -16.15 -4.43 -5.17
N PHE A 168 -16.96 -5.39 -4.73
CA PHE A 168 -18.22 -5.16 -4.03
C PHE A 168 -18.15 -5.44 -2.52
N ASP A 169 -16.94 -5.58 -1.97
CA ASP A 169 -16.74 -5.79 -0.53
C ASP A 169 -15.61 -4.88 -0.03
N ASN A 170 -16.02 -3.82 0.67
CA ASN A 170 -15.11 -2.81 1.22
C ASN A 170 -14.20 -3.39 2.31
N ASP A 171 -14.56 -4.51 2.94
CA ASP A 171 -13.83 -5.06 4.08
C ASP A 171 -13.06 -6.34 3.74
N SER A 172 -12.92 -6.66 2.45
CA SER A 172 -12.28 -7.89 1.95
C SER A 172 -10.75 -7.78 1.74
N ALA A 173 -10.15 -6.61 1.99
CA ALA A 173 -8.71 -6.45 1.82
C ALA A 173 -7.96 -7.39 2.78
N SER A 174 -6.86 -7.99 2.31
CA SER A 174 -6.06 -8.92 3.12
C SER A 174 -4.57 -8.71 2.86
N SER A 175 -3.93 -9.53 2.02
CA SER A 175 -2.49 -9.44 1.77
C SER A 175 -2.11 -8.80 0.45
N GLN A 176 -3.04 -8.80 -0.52
CA GLN A 176 -2.78 -8.28 -1.85
C GLN A 176 -2.70 -6.76 -1.82
N TRP A 177 -1.73 -6.20 -2.53
CA TRP A 177 -1.54 -4.78 -2.66
C TRP A 177 -1.15 -4.44 -4.09
N PHE A 178 -1.42 -3.21 -4.49
CA PHE A 178 -1.08 -2.74 -5.81
C PHE A 178 -0.43 -1.37 -5.77
N MET A 179 0.38 -1.11 -6.80
CA MET A 179 0.88 0.20 -7.17
C MET A 179 0.22 0.64 -8.46
N ILE A 180 0.06 1.96 -8.60
CA ILE A 180 -0.31 2.53 -9.89
C ILE A 180 0.92 3.03 -10.65
N ILE A 181 0.85 2.95 -11.96
CA ILE A 181 1.65 3.74 -12.89
C ILE A 181 0.70 4.81 -13.40
N PHE A 182 0.98 6.05 -13.02
CA PHE A 182 0.19 7.20 -13.39
C PHE A 182 0.33 7.49 -14.88
N GLU A 183 -0.81 7.61 -15.57
CA GLU A 183 -0.88 8.16 -16.92
C GLU A 183 -1.86 9.33 -16.92
N SER A 184 -1.38 10.49 -17.38
CA SER A 184 -2.14 11.73 -17.45
C SER A 184 -3.41 11.61 -18.27
N ASP A 185 -3.40 10.75 -19.30
CA ASP A 185 -4.50 10.60 -20.26
C ASP A 185 -5.64 9.75 -19.70
N MET A 186 -5.34 8.90 -18.71
CA MET A 186 -6.33 8.07 -18.00
C MET A 186 -6.88 8.74 -16.73
N THR A 187 -6.32 9.90 -16.37
CA THR A 187 -6.78 10.76 -15.27
C THR A 187 -7.01 12.19 -15.77
N PRO A 188 -8.01 12.40 -16.65
CA PRO A 188 -8.36 13.75 -17.09
C PRO A 188 -8.52 14.66 -15.87
N ALA A 189 -8.06 15.92 -15.97
CA ALA A 189 -8.09 16.88 -14.88
C ALA A 189 -9.45 16.82 -14.13
N GLY A 190 -9.42 16.30 -12.90
CA GLY A 190 -10.61 16.16 -12.03
C GLY A 190 -11.35 14.82 -12.05
N LYS A 191 -10.87 13.77 -12.72
CA LYS A 191 -11.49 12.42 -12.73
C LYS A 191 -10.50 11.31 -12.39
N ASN A 192 -9.93 11.35 -11.19
CA ASN A 192 -9.26 10.19 -10.65
C ASN A 192 -10.33 9.16 -10.20
N LEU A 193 -10.41 8.02 -10.88
CA LEU A 193 -11.42 6.99 -10.59
C LEU A 193 -11.10 6.14 -9.35
N LEU A 194 -9.88 6.25 -8.81
CA LEU A 194 -9.45 5.48 -7.65
C LEU A 194 -9.61 6.25 -6.34
N ASP A 195 -9.46 7.57 -6.38
CA ASP A 195 -9.59 8.42 -5.19
C ASP A 195 -10.96 8.23 -4.55
N GLY A 196 -10.95 7.81 -3.28
CA GLY A 196 -12.17 7.58 -2.51
C GLY A 196 -12.87 6.25 -2.75
N ARG A 197 -12.47 5.49 -3.78
CA ARG A 197 -12.91 4.09 -4.00
C ARG A 197 -11.91 3.08 -3.44
N TYR A 198 -10.64 3.47 -3.42
CA TYR A 198 -9.53 2.75 -2.80
C TYR A 198 -8.85 3.62 -1.75
N GLY A 199 -8.27 2.95 -0.75
CA GLY A 199 -7.54 3.57 0.35
C GLY A 199 -6.05 3.53 0.11
N ALA A 200 -5.48 4.64 -0.40
CA ALA A 200 -4.03 4.74 -0.54
C ALA A 200 -3.36 4.68 0.83
N ILE A 201 -2.42 3.75 0.98
CA ILE A 201 -1.70 3.49 2.22
C ILE A 201 -0.30 4.11 2.23
N GLY A 202 0.18 4.59 1.08
CA GLY A 202 1.57 4.98 0.93
C GLY A 202 1.97 5.30 -0.50
N TYR A 203 3.26 5.53 -0.69
CA TYR A 203 3.82 5.89 -2.00
C TYR A 203 5.30 5.54 -2.10
N THR A 204 5.76 5.34 -3.34
CA THR A 204 7.16 5.07 -3.66
C THR A 204 7.96 6.37 -3.65
N VAL A 205 9.08 6.39 -2.93
CA VAL A 205 9.99 7.55 -2.81
C VAL A 205 11.35 7.33 -3.48
N ASP A 206 11.66 6.10 -3.88
CA ASP A 206 12.89 5.71 -4.58
C ASP A 206 12.62 4.50 -5.48
N GLY A 207 13.26 4.44 -6.64
CA GLY A 207 13.11 3.34 -7.60
C GLY A 207 11.88 3.39 -8.52
N ALA A 208 11.06 4.44 -8.46
CA ALA A 208 9.84 4.57 -9.26
C ALA A 208 10.08 4.48 -10.80
N LEU A 209 11.26 4.88 -11.28
CA LEU A 209 11.64 4.79 -12.70
C LEU A 209 11.61 3.36 -13.26
N PHE A 210 11.70 2.34 -12.40
CA PHE A 210 11.65 0.94 -12.81
C PHE A 210 10.23 0.37 -12.86
N LEU A 211 9.22 1.07 -12.34
CA LEU A 211 7.84 0.54 -12.26
C LEU A 211 7.29 0.15 -13.63
N ARG A 212 7.50 0.99 -14.66
CA ARG A 212 7.09 0.71 -16.05
C ARG A 212 7.76 -0.51 -16.67
N GLN A 213 8.84 -1.00 -16.07
CA GLN A 213 9.52 -2.19 -16.53
C GLN A 213 9.06 -3.43 -15.78
N VAL A 214 8.34 -3.31 -14.66
CA VAL A 214 7.83 -4.46 -13.91
C VAL A 214 6.76 -5.18 -14.74
N GLY A 215 6.93 -6.50 -14.89
CA GLY A 215 6.04 -7.36 -15.65
C GLY A 215 5.38 -8.42 -14.78
N GLU A 216 4.31 -9.01 -15.30
CA GLU A 216 3.69 -10.20 -14.69
C GLU A 216 4.74 -11.33 -14.60
N GLY A 217 4.78 -12.00 -13.46
CA GLY A 217 5.76 -13.07 -13.21
C GLY A 217 7.12 -12.61 -12.69
N ASP A 218 7.40 -11.30 -12.62
CA ASP A 218 8.51 -10.77 -11.83
C ASP A 218 8.34 -11.17 -10.35
N ILE A 219 9.43 -11.16 -9.58
CA ILE A 219 9.46 -11.74 -8.24
C ILE A 219 9.91 -10.69 -7.22
N ILE A 220 9.18 -10.61 -6.11
CA ILE A 220 9.65 -9.95 -4.88
C ILE A 220 10.72 -10.86 -4.28
N LYS A 221 11.99 -10.58 -4.58
CA LYS A 221 13.11 -11.33 -4.00
C LYS A 221 13.16 -11.17 -2.49
N ASP A 222 12.86 -9.97 -2.00
CA ASP A 222 12.90 -9.63 -0.57
C ASP A 222 12.07 -8.36 -0.31
N ALA A 223 11.49 -8.25 0.87
CA ALA A 223 10.80 -7.04 1.33
C ALA A 223 11.11 -6.82 2.82
N LYS A 224 11.63 -5.64 3.19
CA LYS A 224 12.09 -5.35 4.54
C LYS A 224 11.63 -3.99 5.03
N VAL A 225 11.20 -3.92 6.28
CA VAL A 225 10.98 -2.64 6.96
C VAL A 225 12.35 -2.07 7.35
N VAL A 226 12.70 -0.92 6.80
CA VAL A 226 14.01 -0.27 7.02
C VAL A 226 13.96 0.86 8.05
N SER A 227 12.76 1.39 8.34
CA SER A 227 12.53 2.35 9.43
C SER A 227 11.06 2.37 9.86
N GLY A 228 10.77 2.77 11.09
CA GLY A 228 9.41 2.96 11.59
C GLY A 228 8.71 1.69 12.07
N ILE A 229 9.44 0.58 12.23
CA ILE A 229 8.89 -0.69 12.74
C ILE A 229 8.40 -0.55 14.19
N GLU A 230 9.06 0.31 14.97
CA GLU A 230 8.68 0.63 16.35
C GLU A 230 7.31 1.33 16.46
N LYS A 231 6.82 1.91 15.35
CA LYS A 231 5.49 2.52 15.26
C LYS A 231 4.39 1.50 14.95
N LEU A 232 4.74 0.25 14.62
CA LEU A 232 3.79 -0.82 14.40
C LEU A 232 3.32 -1.41 15.74
N ASN A 233 2.04 -1.29 16.03
CA ASN A 233 1.37 -2.06 17.06
C ASN A 233 0.71 -3.28 16.40
N LYS A 234 1.16 -4.50 16.73
CA LYS A 234 0.68 -5.74 16.08
C LYS A 234 -0.72 -6.18 16.50
N GLY A 235 -1.37 -5.45 17.41
CA GLY A 235 -2.61 -5.88 18.06
C GLY A 235 -2.32 -6.92 19.15
N ALA A 236 -3.08 -6.87 20.25
CA ALA A 236 -3.07 -7.88 21.31
C ALA A 236 -4.22 -8.88 21.10
#